data_AF-A0A820YVB8-F1
#
_entry.id   AF-A0A820YVB8-F1
#
_cell.length_a   1.000
_cell.length_b   1.000
_cell.length_c   1.000
_cell.angle_alpha   90.00
_cell.angle_beta   90.00
_cell.angle_gamma   90.00
#
_symmetry.space_group_name_H-M   'P 1'
#
loop_
_entity.id
_entity.type
_entity.pdbx_description
1 polymer ?
#
loop_
_entity_poly.entity_id
_entity_poly.type
_entity_poly.pdbx_seq_one_letter_code
_entity_poly.pdbx_strand_id
1 'polypeptide(L)'
;TTYYGSGCVDAGKVGNDSFAYIPTVEPFHGNVVAVYIKSTDNYLKQIQWKRYVLDVYGCPNEHGEGPAHHIVCADFDKDGDDEFLVALRGPSPNQGVYYYKPIDLSCGLFAKWKVSSDSAARIAVADFDNDGLLDFATISYYVPGYYEAENPSINIYYNRFANKRVQGQKEIQVTKQSNKLLFKVPRPNKALKYETLPFTAVGGIALSLEVIPPCSSRQVSKNTYIKVLSGVIKWTSSATKSSEEVHHSRMFLCAPKSVASLEIQSNENRLSTGKEGAILLVLKMDESMKDVPQFDSIGKVTIENTLPEYCSDETRKLGFQFVKCDKYEWGKDKFKGLEFYNLTGFIIDFADNDEHLCHMQMWAAGQGVNCGVRNLSDTIFCEVHACIVNGTGQGGIQYLRSSKEEYDPLTTPDSKFENLPVPSFYEHGPIWDIDAQKKTVFRENGTVVYPWHKWQSGNNGSSIQSFDIWITFEFDAQLSALP
;
A
#
# COMPACT_ATOMS: atom_id res chain seq x y z
N THR A 1 -0.52 3.71 -52.11
CA THR A 1 0.13 4.97 -51.71
C THR A 1 1.53 4.98 -52.30
N THR A 2 2.06 6.13 -52.71
CA THR A 2 3.47 6.27 -53.15
C THR A 2 4.43 6.58 -51.99
N TYR A 3 3.89 6.91 -50.81
CA TYR A 3 4.63 7.19 -49.59
C TYR A 3 4.84 5.94 -48.74
N TYR A 4 6.04 5.83 -48.15
CA TYR A 4 6.48 4.76 -47.25
C TYR A 4 7.33 5.33 -46.11
N GLY A 5 7.63 4.53 -45.10
CA GLY A 5 8.41 4.97 -43.94
C GLY A 5 7.58 5.80 -42.96
N SER A 6 8.22 6.77 -42.29
CA SER A 6 7.59 7.62 -41.26
C SER A 6 7.47 9.06 -41.73
N GLY A 7 6.34 9.69 -41.43
CA GLY A 7 6.11 11.12 -41.62
C GLY A 7 6.53 11.96 -40.41
N CYS A 8 6.45 11.41 -39.20
CA CYS A 8 6.86 12.07 -37.96
C CYS A 8 7.22 11.03 -36.90
N VAL A 9 8.24 11.30 -36.09
CA VAL A 9 8.70 10.44 -34.99
C VAL A 9 9.09 11.30 -33.78
N ASP A 10 9.02 10.71 -32.59
CA ASP A 10 9.60 11.27 -31.36
C ASP A 10 10.18 10.14 -30.49
N ALA A 11 10.77 10.45 -29.33
CA ALA A 11 11.33 9.48 -28.40
C ALA A 11 10.65 9.56 -27.02
N GLY A 12 10.09 8.44 -26.56
CA GLY A 12 9.44 8.34 -25.26
C GLY A 12 10.35 7.74 -24.21
N LYS A 13 10.48 8.43 -23.08
CA LYS A 13 11.12 7.96 -21.85
C LYS A 13 10.20 7.01 -21.08
N VAL A 14 10.76 5.98 -20.45
CA VAL A 14 10.08 5.20 -19.39
C VAL A 14 11.09 4.92 -18.28
N GLY A 15 10.74 5.33 -17.06
CA GLY A 15 11.60 5.29 -15.88
C GLY A 15 12.94 5.99 -16.12
N ASN A 16 14.02 5.21 -16.16
CA ASN A 16 15.38 5.72 -16.39
C ASN A 16 15.85 5.56 -17.85
N ASP A 17 15.09 4.91 -18.73
CA ASP A 17 15.43 4.79 -20.14
C ASP A 17 14.81 5.95 -20.93
N SER A 18 15.63 6.94 -21.28
CA SER A 18 15.22 8.12 -22.06
C SER A 18 14.78 7.80 -23.51
N PHE A 19 14.96 6.57 -23.97
CA PHE A 19 14.58 6.12 -25.30
C PHE A 19 13.89 4.75 -25.21
N ALA A 20 12.93 4.57 -24.32
CA ALA A 20 12.29 3.27 -24.11
C ALA A 20 11.45 2.83 -25.32
N TYR A 21 10.78 3.78 -25.97
CA TYR A 21 9.99 3.55 -27.18
C TYR A 21 10.06 4.75 -28.14
N ILE A 22 9.73 4.54 -29.41
CA ILE A 22 9.71 5.58 -30.47
C ILE A 22 8.34 5.52 -31.15
N PRO A 23 7.40 6.43 -30.82
CA PRO A 23 6.15 6.54 -31.55
C PRO A 23 6.35 7.21 -32.91
N THR A 24 5.49 6.84 -33.87
CA THR A 24 5.56 7.32 -35.25
C THR A 24 4.20 7.45 -35.89
N VAL A 25 4.08 8.42 -36.80
CA VAL A 25 3.04 8.49 -37.82
C VAL A 25 3.61 7.99 -39.14
N GLU A 26 2.91 7.08 -39.78
CA GLU A 26 3.33 6.46 -41.03
C GLU A 26 2.24 6.50 -42.10
N PRO A 27 2.60 6.77 -43.38
CA PRO A 27 3.82 7.43 -43.88
C PRO A 27 3.67 8.97 -43.83
N PHE A 28 4.26 9.70 -44.80
CA PHE A 28 3.99 11.14 -44.97
C PHE A 28 2.48 11.42 -45.01
N HIS A 29 2.04 12.32 -44.12
CA HIS A 29 0.62 12.61 -43.86
C HIS A 29 -0.23 11.34 -43.78
N GLY A 30 0.25 10.33 -43.06
CA GLY A 30 -0.36 9.01 -43.07
C GLY A 30 -1.62 8.86 -42.23
N ASN A 31 -2.06 7.62 -42.07
CA ASN A 31 -3.15 7.23 -41.19
C ASN A 31 -2.72 6.19 -40.15
N VAL A 32 -1.49 5.71 -40.17
CA VAL A 32 -1.03 4.66 -39.26
C VAL A 32 -0.25 5.30 -38.11
N VAL A 33 -0.63 4.94 -36.89
CA VAL A 33 0.17 5.21 -35.69
C VAL A 33 0.81 3.90 -35.26
N ALA A 34 2.13 3.92 -35.11
CA ALA A 34 2.91 2.78 -34.66
C ALA A 34 3.91 3.21 -33.60
N VAL A 35 4.44 2.23 -32.86
CA VAL A 35 5.54 2.40 -31.92
C VAL A 35 6.62 1.38 -32.22
N TYR A 36 7.87 1.79 -32.07
CA TYR A 36 9.01 0.91 -32.04
C TYR A 36 9.47 0.75 -30.60
N ILE A 37 9.66 -0.49 -30.16
CA ILE A 37 10.06 -0.81 -28.78
C ILE A 37 11.34 -1.64 -28.81
N LYS A 38 12.29 -1.33 -27.92
CA LYS A 38 13.54 -2.07 -27.80
C LYS A 38 13.26 -3.53 -27.41
N SER A 39 13.88 -4.48 -28.12
CA SER A 39 13.96 -5.86 -27.65
C SER A 39 15.00 -5.94 -26.53
N THR A 40 14.61 -6.50 -25.39
CA THR A 40 15.49 -6.72 -24.23
C THR A 40 16.32 -8.01 -24.33
N ASP A 41 16.20 -8.76 -25.43
CA ASP A 41 16.71 -10.14 -25.52
C ASP A 41 18.20 -10.26 -25.88
N ASN A 42 18.93 -9.16 -26.12
CA ASN A 42 20.33 -9.25 -26.56
C ASN A 42 21.25 -8.30 -25.78
N TYR A 43 21.90 -8.86 -24.74
CA TYR A 43 23.01 -8.25 -23.97
C TYR A 43 24.30 -8.01 -24.79
N LEU A 44 24.27 -8.10 -26.13
CA LEU A 44 25.45 -8.02 -26.99
C LEU A 44 25.22 -7.05 -28.16
N LYS A 45 25.59 -5.78 -27.89
CA LYS A 45 26.06 -4.75 -28.84
C LYS A 45 25.12 -4.18 -29.93
N GLN A 46 23.88 -4.64 -30.12
CA GLN A 46 22.93 -3.95 -31.01
C GLN A 46 21.51 -3.96 -30.44
N ILE A 47 20.96 -2.77 -30.16
CA ILE A 47 19.55 -2.60 -29.78
C ILE A 47 18.69 -2.85 -31.02
N GLN A 48 17.87 -3.90 -30.96
CA GLN A 48 16.88 -4.17 -32.00
C GLN A 48 15.55 -3.53 -31.63
N TRP A 49 14.89 -2.92 -32.61
CA TRP A 49 13.60 -2.26 -32.44
C TRP A 49 12.51 -3.07 -33.13
N LYS A 50 11.46 -3.40 -32.39
CA LYS A 50 10.29 -4.12 -32.92
C LYS A 50 9.14 -3.13 -33.10
N ARG A 51 8.56 -3.13 -34.31
CA ARG A 51 7.43 -2.27 -34.68
C ARG A 51 6.10 -2.91 -34.25
N TYR A 52 5.25 -2.11 -33.62
CA TYR A 52 3.86 -2.43 -33.27
C TYR A 52 2.94 -1.40 -33.87
N VAL A 53 1.95 -1.82 -34.65
CA VAL A 53 0.87 -0.93 -35.12
C VAL A 53 -0.12 -0.78 -33.98
N LEU A 54 -0.40 0.46 -33.59
CA LEU A 54 -1.39 0.76 -32.56
C LEU A 54 -2.75 1.06 -33.20
N ASP A 55 -2.77 1.88 -34.25
CA ASP A 55 -4.01 2.33 -34.87
C ASP A 55 -3.86 2.64 -36.37
N VAL A 56 -4.99 2.58 -37.06
CA VAL A 56 -5.16 3.00 -38.46
C VAL A 56 -6.39 3.90 -38.58
N TYR A 57 -6.18 5.19 -38.80
CA TYR A 57 -7.20 6.23 -38.82
C TYR A 57 -7.83 6.43 -40.20
N GLY A 58 -8.87 5.64 -40.49
CA GLY A 58 -9.61 5.71 -41.76
C GLY A 58 -8.80 5.22 -42.96
N CYS A 59 -9.36 5.36 -44.16
CA CYS A 59 -8.66 5.03 -45.41
C CYS A 59 -7.89 6.24 -45.93
N PRO A 60 -6.72 6.05 -46.56
CA PRO A 60 -6.05 7.14 -47.27
C PRO A 60 -6.93 7.71 -48.39
N ASN A 61 -6.79 9.01 -48.66
CA ASN A 61 -7.44 9.69 -49.78
C ASN A 61 -6.84 9.27 -51.14
N GLU A 62 -7.30 9.89 -52.22
CA GLU A 62 -6.80 9.61 -53.59
C GLU A 62 -5.30 9.90 -53.78
N HIS A 63 -4.72 10.76 -52.96
CA HIS A 63 -3.28 11.05 -52.93
C HIS A 63 -2.49 10.07 -52.04
N GLY A 64 -3.18 9.15 -51.37
CA GLY A 64 -2.58 8.17 -50.48
C GLY A 64 -2.23 8.72 -49.09
N GLU A 65 -2.91 9.78 -48.67
CA GLU A 65 -2.70 10.48 -47.40
C GLU A 65 -3.87 10.25 -46.44
N GLY A 66 -3.59 10.23 -45.16
CA GLY A 66 -4.54 10.25 -44.06
C GLY A 66 -4.50 11.53 -43.22
N PRO A 67 -5.10 11.45 -42.02
CA PRO A 67 -5.29 12.60 -41.14
C PRO A 67 -4.08 12.90 -40.24
N ALA A 68 -3.11 12.01 -40.10
CA ALA A 68 -2.07 12.17 -39.09
C ALA A 68 -0.90 13.04 -39.58
N HIS A 69 -0.43 13.95 -38.71
CA HIS A 69 0.58 14.94 -39.10
C HIS A 69 1.76 15.04 -38.13
N HIS A 70 1.53 15.00 -36.82
CA HIS A 70 2.58 15.26 -35.83
C HIS A 70 2.44 14.36 -34.61
N ILE A 71 3.58 14.00 -34.00
CA ILE A 71 3.66 13.32 -32.71
C ILE A 71 4.59 14.11 -31.79
N VAL A 72 4.29 14.08 -30.49
CA VAL A 72 5.18 14.58 -29.45
C VAL A 72 5.08 13.69 -28.21
N CYS A 73 6.22 13.37 -27.62
CA CYS A 73 6.37 12.67 -26.34
C CYS A 73 6.53 13.67 -25.20
N ALA A 74 5.84 13.43 -24.09
CA ALA A 74 6.04 14.15 -22.84
C ALA A 74 5.35 13.44 -21.67
N ASP A 75 5.86 13.67 -20.46
CA ASP A 75 5.31 13.21 -19.19
C ASP A 75 4.12 14.09 -18.76
N PHE A 76 2.92 13.78 -19.25
CA PHE A 76 1.72 14.60 -19.05
C PHE A 76 1.04 14.33 -17.71
N ASP A 77 1.18 13.14 -17.12
CA ASP A 77 0.64 12.84 -15.79
C ASP A 77 1.67 12.81 -14.65
N LYS A 78 2.94 13.09 -14.98
CA LYS A 78 4.04 13.27 -14.04
C LYS A 78 4.41 11.99 -13.28
N ASP A 79 4.15 10.83 -13.87
CA ASP A 79 4.55 9.54 -13.30
C ASP A 79 5.99 9.14 -13.64
N GLY A 80 6.66 9.92 -14.49
CA GLY A 80 8.05 9.72 -14.90
C GLY A 80 8.22 9.01 -16.24
N ASP A 81 7.13 8.52 -16.82
CA ASP A 81 7.04 7.91 -18.13
C ASP A 81 6.43 8.92 -19.12
N ASP A 82 7.01 9.05 -20.30
CA ASP A 82 6.41 9.87 -21.34
C ASP A 82 5.19 9.15 -21.90
N GLU A 83 4.08 9.87 -22.01
CA GLU A 83 3.04 9.58 -22.99
C GLU A 83 3.38 10.19 -24.33
N PHE A 84 2.52 9.97 -25.31
CA PHE A 84 2.60 10.72 -26.56
C PHE A 84 1.24 11.19 -27.06
N LEU A 85 1.26 12.34 -27.71
CA LEU A 85 0.12 12.90 -28.41
C LEU A 85 0.26 12.70 -29.92
N VAL A 86 -0.85 12.45 -30.60
CA VAL A 86 -0.94 12.41 -32.06
C VAL A 86 -1.86 13.51 -32.55
N ALA A 87 -1.34 14.39 -33.40
CA ALA A 87 -2.09 15.47 -34.05
C ALA A 87 -2.72 14.96 -35.36
N LEU A 88 -4.05 15.02 -35.44
CA LEU A 88 -4.82 14.62 -36.60
C LEU A 88 -5.47 15.86 -37.24
N ARG A 89 -5.02 16.22 -38.45
CA ARG A 89 -5.47 17.39 -39.22
C ARG A 89 -6.95 17.31 -39.61
N GLY A 90 -7.47 16.10 -39.79
CA GLY A 90 -8.82 15.81 -40.24
C GLY A 90 -8.86 15.11 -41.61
N PRO A 91 -10.06 14.85 -42.15
CA PRO A 91 -11.37 15.33 -41.67
C PRO A 91 -11.92 14.56 -40.46
N SER A 92 -13.02 15.07 -39.91
CA SER A 92 -13.88 14.34 -38.96
C SER A 92 -14.32 12.98 -39.57
N PRO A 93 -14.40 11.88 -38.79
CA PRO A 93 -14.33 11.79 -37.32
C PRO A 93 -12.92 11.73 -36.73
N ASN A 94 -11.89 11.58 -37.58
CA ASN A 94 -10.51 11.35 -37.13
C ASN A 94 -9.78 12.63 -36.73
N GLN A 95 -10.31 13.81 -37.03
CA GLN A 95 -9.75 15.09 -36.60
C GLN A 95 -9.60 15.20 -35.08
N GLY A 96 -8.51 15.79 -34.59
CA GLY A 96 -8.31 16.04 -33.17
C GLY A 96 -6.89 15.78 -32.67
N VAL A 97 -6.78 15.63 -31.36
CA VAL A 97 -5.58 15.11 -30.69
C VAL A 97 -5.93 13.86 -29.90
N TYR A 98 -5.15 12.80 -30.11
CA TYR A 98 -5.22 11.58 -29.33
C TYR A 98 -4.04 11.48 -28.37
N TYR A 99 -4.34 11.01 -27.17
CA TYR A 99 -3.37 10.75 -26.11
C TYR A 99 -3.17 9.25 -25.96
N TYR A 100 -1.91 8.83 -25.84
CA TYR A 100 -1.51 7.44 -25.68
C TYR A 100 -0.62 7.25 -24.46
N LYS A 101 -1.04 6.38 -23.54
CA LYS A 101 -0.27 6.01 -22.34
C LYS A 101 0.32 4.61 -22.46
N PRO A 102 1.64 4.43 -22.26
CA PRO A 102 2.21 3.08 -22.18
C PRO A 102 1.63 2.33 -20.97
N ILE A 103 1.15 1.11 -21.19
CA ILE A 103 0.63 0.23 -20.12
C ILE A 103 1.56 -0.96 -19.94
N ASP A 104 2.01 -1.55 -21.05
CA ASP A 104 3.00 -2.62 -21.06
C ASP A 104 3.80 -2.57 -22.37
N LEU A 105 5.01 -2.00 -22.31
CA LEU A 105 5.91 -1.89 -23.46
C LEU A 105 6.35 -3.26 -23.99
N SER A 106 6.51 -4.28 -23.13
CA SER A 106 6.95 -5.60 -23.59
C SER A 106 5.96 -6.24 -24.56
N CYS A 107 4.67 -5.92 -24.39
CA CYS A 107 3.57 -6.36 -25.24
C CYS A 107 3.15 -5.33 -26.30
N GLY A 108 3.74 -4.13 -26.31
CA GLY A 108 3.31 -3.03 -27.18
C GLY A 108 1.91 -2.51 -26.86
N LEU A 109 1.50 -2.58 -25.59
CA LEU A 109 0.16 -2.21 -25.13
C LEU A 109 0.13 -0.75 -24.65
N PHE A 110 -0.78 0.03 -25.25
CA PHE A 110 -1.03 1.42 -24.92
C PHE A 110 -2.52 1.65 -24.68
N ALA A 111 -2.86 2.46 -23.68
CA ALA A 111 -4.21 3.00 -23.52
C ALA A 111 -4.35 4.27 -24.36
N LYS A 112 -5.55 4.52 -24.89
CA LYS A 112 -5.81 5.65 -25.79
C LYS A 112 -7.13 6.36 -25.49
N TRP A 113 -7.13 7.69 -25.54
CA TRP A 113 -8.34 8.49 -25.56
C TRP A 113 -8.16 9.78 -26.36
N LYS A 114 -9.26 10.41 -26.75
CA LYS A 114 -9.28 11.67 -27.51
C LYS A 114 -9.30 12.84 -26.54
N VAL A 115 -8.38 13.80 -26.71
CA VAL A 115 -8.22 14.96 -25.80
C VAL A 115 -8.55 16.31 -26.46
N SER A 116 -8.70 16.33 -27.79
CA SER A 116 -9.29 17.45 -28.54
C SER A 116 -9.99 16.94 -29.81
N SER A 117 -11.01 17.66 -30.28
CA SER A 117 -11.68 17.39 -31.56
C SER A 117 -11.40 18.45 -32.64
N ASP A 118 -10.68 19.52 -32.31
CA ASP A 118 -10.32 20.56 -33.28
C ASP A 118 -9.16 20.08 -34.17
N SER A 119 -9.07 20.61 -35.39
CA SER A 119 -7.98 20.28 -36.30
C SER A 119 -6.64 20.59 -35.65
N ALA A 120 -5.69 19.65 -35.73
CA ALA A 120 -4.36 19.81 -35.19
C ALA A 120 -3.31 19.41 -36.23
N ALA A 121 -2.56 20.39 -36.72
CA ALA A 121 -1.38 20.20 -37.54
C ALA A 121 -0.14 19.93 -36.69
N ARG A 122 0.05 20.72 -35.64
CA ARG A 122 1.24 20.68 -34.79
C ARG A 122 0.84 20.83 -33.35
N ILE A 123 1.64 20.25 -32.48
CA ILE A 123 1.48 20.31 -31.03
C ILE A 123 2.74 20.95 -30.45
N ALA A 124 2.56 21.91 -29.55
CA ALA A 124 3.60 22.44 -28.67
C ALA A 124 3.23 22.09 -27.23
N VAL A 125 4.20 21.69 -26.43
CA VAL A 125 4.00 21.21 -25.06
C VAL A 125 4.76 22.13 -24.11
N ALA A 126 4.09 22.62 -23.08
CA ALA A 126 4.64 23.44 -22.01
C ALA A 126 3.64 23.48 -20.85
N ASP A 127 4.06 23.87 -19.67
CA ASP A 127 3.17 24.24 -18.57
C ASP A 127 2.67 25.68 -18.83
N PHE A 128 1.52 25.83 -19.51
CA PHE A 128 1.04 27.14 -19.97
C PHE A 128 0.31 27.93 -18.88
N ASP A 129 -0.15 27.26 -17.82
CA ASP A 129 -0.86 27.88 -16.69
C ASP A 129 -0.12 27.80 -15.34
N ASN A 130 1.09 27.23 -15.32
CA ASN A 130 1.93 27.03 -14.14
C ASN A 130 1.29 26.13 -13.06
N ASP A 131 0.46 25.15 -13.43
CA ASP A 131 -0.09 24.18 -12.48
C ASP A 131 0.86 23.01 -12.16
N GLY A 132 2.01 22.96 -12.84
CA GLY A 132 3.06 21.97 -12.66
C GLY A 132 2.86 20.69 -13.49
N LEU A 133 1.85 20.64 -14.37
CA LEU A 133 1.67 19.64 -15.41
C LEU A 133 1.94 20.24 -16.78
N LEU A 134 2.26 19.39 -17.75
CA LEU A 134 2.40 19.83 -19.12
C LEU A 134 1.02 19.95 -19.77
N ASP A 135 0.74 21.12 -20.31
CA ASP A 135 -0.37 21.42 -21.20
C ASP A 135 0.05 21.21 -22.67
N PHE A 136 -0.90 21.34 -23.59
CA PHE A 136 -0.56 21.37 -25.01
C PHE A 136 -1.31 22.45 -25.78
N ALA A 137 -0.62 23.05 -26.75
CA ALA A 137 -1.18 23.99 -27.70
C ALA A 137 -1.17 23.39 -29.09
N THR A 138 -2.20 23.68 -29.89
CA THR A 138 -2.31 23.24 -31.27
C THR A 138 -2.58 24.40 -32.22
N ILE A 139 -2.29 24.17 -33.49
CA ILE A 139 -2.74 25.03 -34.60
C ILE A 139 -3.46 24.15 -35.62
N SER A 140 -4.59 24.63 -36.15
CA SER A 140 -5.33 23.95 -37.21
C SER A 140 -4.51 23.79 -38.49
N TYR A 141 -4.76 22.72 -39.23
CA TYR A 141 -4.13 22.53 -40.53
C TYR A 141 -4.93 23.26 -41.61
N TYR A 142 -4.41 24.38 -42.08
CA TYR A 142 -5.03 25.14 -43.16
C TYR A 142 -3.98 25.53 -44.20
N VAL A 143 -3.97 24.78 -45.30
CA VAL A 143 -3.09 25.01 -46.45
C VAL A 143 -3.97 25.11 -47.70
N PRO A 144 -4.16 26.33 -48.25
CA PRO A 144 -5.00 26.56 -49.41
C PRO A 144 -4.67 25.66 -50.59
N GLY A 145 -5.70 25.08 -51.20
CA GLY A 145 -5.55 24.17 -52.34
C GLY A 145 -4.98 22.79 -52.00
N TYR A 146 -4.89 22.44 -50.70
CA TYR A 146 -4.42 21.14 -50.25
C TYR A 146 -5.33 20.53 -49.18
N TYR A 147 -5.37 21.11 -47.97
CA TYR A 147 -6.35 20.75 -46.96
C TYR A 147 -6.66 21.98 -46.10
N GLU A 148 -7.94 22.30 -46.00
CA GLU A 148 -8.44 23.52 -45.41
C GLU A 148 -9.39 23.17 -44.27
N ALA A 149 -8.85 23.08 -43.05
CA ALA A 149 -9.68 22.90 -41.86
C ALA A 149 -10.69 24.05 -41.73
N GLU A 150 -11.92 23.72 -41.33
CA GLU A 150 -12.92 24.73 -41.03
C GLU A 150 -12.53 25.54 -39.80
N ASN A 151 -12.69 26.87 -39.87
CA ASN A 151 -12.40 27.81 -38.77
C ASN A 151 -11.00 27.65 -38.16
N PRO A 152 -9.92 27.86 -38.93
CA PRO A 152 -8.57 27.63 -38.45
C PRO A 152 -8.23 28.50 -37.24
N SER A 153 -7.73 27.87 -36.19
CA SER A 153 -7.47 28.50 -34.89
C SER A 153 -6.17 27.99 -34.26
N ILE A 154 -5.66 28.76 -33.29
CA ILE A 154 -4.64 28.31 -32.35
C ILE A 154 -5.36 28.10 -31.02
N ASN A 155 -5.22 26.91 -30.45
CA ASN A 155 -5.89 26.52 -29.21
C ASN A 155 -4.88 26.10 -28.16
N ILE A 156 -5.15 26.40 -26.90
CA ILE A 156 -4.42 25.86 -25.75
C ILE A 156 -5.38 24.96 -25.00
N TYR A 157 -4.94 23.74 -24.68
CA TYR A 157 -5.69 22.76 -23.92
C TYR A 157 -4.97 22.52 -22.62
N TYR A 158 -5.59 22.98 -21.54
CA TYR A 158 -5.10 22.74 -20.21
C TYR A 158 -5.25 21.27 -19.84
N ASN A 159 -4.18 20.68 -19.33
CA ASN A 159 -4.14 19.28 -18.99
C ASN A 159 -4.90 19.03 -17.69
N ARG A 160 -6.20 18.79 -17.86
CA ARG A 160 -7.14 18.41 -16.79
C ARG A 160 -7.59 16.95 -16.87
N PHE A 161 -7.11 16.23 -17.88
CA PHE A 161 -7.51 14.86 -18.20
C PHE A 161 -6.44 13.84 -17.82
N ALA A 162 -5.15 14.22 -17.85
CA ALA A 162 -4.11 13.37 -17.32
C ALA A 162 -4.28 13.38 -15.79
N ASN A 163 -4.39 12.20 -15.18
CA ASN A 163 -4.73 12.09 -13.77
C ASN A 163 -3.78 12.96 -12.94
N LYS A 164 -4.32 13.93 -12.20
CA LYS A 164 -3.57 14.67 -11.18
C LYS A 164 -3.12 13.68 -10.10
N ARG A 165 -1.96 13.05 -10.27
CA ARG A 165 -1.17 12.62 -9.12
C ARG A 165 -0.31 13.81 -8.74
N VAL A 166 -0.93 14.78 -8.06
CA VAL A 166 -0.28 16.03 -7.66
C VAL A 166 1.05 15.68 -7.00
N GLN A 167 2.15 16.21 -7.53
CA GLN A 167 3.45 16.12 -6.91
C GLN A 167 3.35 16.79 -5.52
N GLY A 168 3.29 15.98 -4.47
CA GLY A 168 3.04 16.44 -3.09
C GLY A 168 1.80 15.83 -2.43
N GLN A 169 0.90 15.20 -3.19
CA GLN A 169 -0.16 14.39 -2.60
C GLN A 169 0.48 13.19 -1.89
N LYS A 170 0.04 13.01 -0.64
CA LYS A 170 0.38 11.87 0.20
C LYS A 170 -0.40 10.67 -0.31
N GLU A 171 0.30 9.55 -0.52
CA GLU A 171 -0.33 8.30 -0.92
C GLU A 171 -1.19 7.73 0.21
N ILE A 172 -0.80 7.97 1.47
CA ILE A 172 -1.58 7.62 2.65
C ILE A 172 -2.55 8.77 2.96
N GLN A 173 -3.84 8.53 2.75
CA GLN A 173 -4.89 9.46 3.14
C GLN A 173 -5.49 9.05 4.47
N VAL A 174 -5.81 10.02 5.32
CA VAL A 174 -6.43 9.78 6.63
C VAL A 174 -7.68 10.63 6.78
N THR A 175 -8.77 9.99 7.14
CA THR A 175 -10.06 10.64 7.43
C THR A 175 -10.57 10.15 8.78
N LYS A 176 -11.54 10.87 9.34
CA LYS A 176 -12.24 10.44 10.55
C LYS A 176 -13.47 9.66 10.15
N GLN A 177 -13.64 8.50 10.78
CA GLN A 177 -14.86 7.70 10.68
C GLN A 177 -15.39 7.47 12.10
N SER A 178 -16.43 8.20 12.47
CA SER A 178 -16.94 8.25 13.84
C SER A 178 -15.84 8.62 14.86
N ASN A 179 -15.47 7.71 15.77
CA ASN A 179 -14.40 7.92 16.76
C ASN A 179 -13.11 7.17 16.39
N LYS A 180 -12.93 6.82 15.10
CA LYS A 180 -11.76 6.12 14.58
C LYS A 180 -11.10 6.93 13.46
N LEU A 181 -9.82 6.65 13.22
CA LEU A 181 -9.16 7.05 11.98
C LEU A 181 -9.35 5.96 10.93
N LEU A 182 -9.66 6.38 9.71
CA LEU A 182 -9.68 5.56 8.50
C LEU A 182 -8.50 5.97 7.62
N PHE A 183 -7.59 5.03 7.41
CA PHE A 183 -6.45 5.15 6.50
C PHE A 183 -6.80 4.52 5.17
N LYS A 184 -6.61 5.28 4.08
CA LYS A 184 -6.59 4.76 2.71
C LYS A 184 -5.15 4.71 2.25
N VAL A 185 -4.65 3.51 1.98
CA VAL A 185 -3.26 3.27 1.57
C VAL A 185 -3.20 2.73 0.14
N PRO A 186 -2.20 3.10 -0.67
CA PRO A 186 -1.99 2.44 -1.95
C PRO A 186 -1.63 0.96 -1.73
N ARG A 187 -1.90 0.13 -2.73
CA ARG A 187 -1.27 -1.19 -2.77
C ARG A 187 0.25 -0.99 -2.88
N PRO A 188 1.07 -1.74 -2.13
CA PRO A 188 2.50 -1.48 -2.11
C PRO A 188 3.17 -1.68 -3.48
N ASN A 189 2.63 -2.54 -4.35
CA ASN A 189 3.11 -2.71 -5.74
C ASN A 189 2.69 -1.58 -6.70
N LYS A 190 1.79 -0.69 -6.29
CA LYS A 190 1.36 0.51 -7.01
C LYS A 190 1.89 1.80 -6.38
N ALA A 191 2.60 1.70 -5.26
CA ALA A 191 3.21 2.83 -4.58
C ALA A 191 4.37 3.37 -5.40
N LEU A 192 4.40 4.68 -5.64
CA LEU A 192 5.43 5.33 -6.46
C LEU A 192 6.65 5.72 -5.64
N LYS A 193 6.45 5.97 -4.35
CA LYS A 193 7.51 6.43 -3.44
C LYS A 193 7.35 5.83 -2.06
N TYR A 194 8.46 5.83 -1.34
CA TYR A 194 8.44 5.58 0.09
C TYR A 194 7.65 6.68 0.80
N GLU A 195 6.69 6.29 1.64
CA GLU A 195 5.89 7.22 2.44
C GLU A 195 5.76 6.75 3.89
N THR A 196 5.77 7.72 4.81
CA THR A 196 5.58 7.51 6.25
C THR A 196 4.54 8.49 6.76
N LEU A 197 3.58 7.99 7.54
CA LEU A 197 2.58 8.79 8.24
C LEU A 197 2.60 8.43 9.74
N PRO A 198 3.17 9.29 10.61
CA PRO A 198 2.94 9.17 12.06
C PRO A 198 1.47 9.45 12.37
N PHE A 199 0.88 8.72 13.31
CA PHE A 199 -0.54 8.88 13.63
C PHE A 199 -0.90 8.78 15.11
N THR A 200 -0.16 8.03 15.91
CA THR A 200 -0.34 8.02 17.37
C THR A 200 0.98 7.75 18.09
N ALA A 201 1.06 8.10 19.36
CA ALA A 201 2.07 7.59 20.28
C ALA A 201 1.38 7.06 21.53
N VAL A 202 1.80 5.89 22.01
CA VAL A 202 1.19 5.23 23.19
C VAL A 202 2.29 4.86 24.18
N GLY A 203 2.22 5.41 25.38
CA GLY A 203 3.20 5.16 26.43
C GLY A 203 4.63 5.57 26.03
N GLY A 204 4.76 6.62 25.22
CA GLY A 204 6.05 7.09 24.68
C GLY A 204 6.61 6.25 23.51
N ILE A 205 5.80 5.38 22.93
CA ILE A 205 6.15 4.58 21.74
C ILE A 205 5.41 5.18 20.55
N ALA A 206 6.14 5.75 19.61
CA ALA A 206 5.59 6.37 18.42
C ALA A 206 5.18 5.31 17.39
N LEU A 207 3.97 5.44 16.83
CA LEU A 207 3.44 4.58 15.78
C LEU A 207 3.31 5.36 14.47
N SER A 208 3.81 4.75 13.40
CA SER A 208 3.65 5.27 12.04
C SER A 208 3.30 4.16 11.06
N LEU A 209 2.49 4.51 10.07
CA LEU A 209 2.20 3.66 8.92
C LEU A 209 3.21 3.99 7.82
N GLU A 210 3.84 2.97 7.25
CA GLU A 210 4.80 3.12 6.15
C GLU A 210 4.37 2.31 4.93
N VAL A 211 4.52 2.90 3.75
CA VAL A 211 4.37 2.23 2.46
C VAL A 211 5.73 2.25 1.77
N ILE A 212 6.21 1.07 1.37
CA ILE A 212 7.49 0.90 0.69
C ILE A 212 7.23 0.29 -0.69
N PRO A 213 7.63 0.96 -1.79
CA PRO A 213 7.49 0.44 -3.14
C PRO A 213 8.25 -0.88 -3.37
N PRO A 214 8.02 -1.55 -4.51
CA PRO A 214 8.78 -2.71 -4.93
C PRO A 214 10.29 -2.45 -5.00
N CYS A 215 11.07 -3.50 -4.74
CA CYS A 215 12.51 -3.52 -4.94
C CYS A 215 13.26 -2.34 -4.29
N SER A 216 12.70 -1.80 -3.21
CA SER A 216 13.20 -0.62 -2.52
C SER A 216 13.89 -1.04 -1.23
N SER A 217 14.74 -0.15 -0.69
CA SER A 217 15.40 -0.37 0.60
C SER A 217 15.35 0.88 1.45
N ARG A 218 15.34 0.72 2.77
CA ARG A 218 15.44 1.83 3.72
C ARG A 218 16.29 1.48 4.93
N GLN A 219 16.85 2.52 5.53
CA GLN A 219 17.52 2.43 6.82
C GLN A 219 16.50 2.20 7.94
N VAL A 220 16.93 1.47 8.96
CA VAL A 220 16.18 1.14 10.17
C VAL A 220 16.97 1.74 11.32
N SER A 221 16.40 2.74 11.99
CA SER A 221 17.02 3.33 13.16
C SER A 221 17.06 2.33 14.33
N LYS A 222 17.89 2.60 15.34
CA LYS A 222 17.82 1.88 16.62
C LYS A 222 16.41 1.99 17.22
N ASN A 223 16.07 1.04 18.09
CA ASN A 223 14.79 0.99 18.81
C ASN A 223 13.56 1.05 17.88
N THR A 224 13.69 0.47 16.68
CA THR A 224 12.64 0.41 15.67
C THR A 224 12.15 -1.03 15.54
N TYR A 225 10.84 -1.20 15.70
CA TYR A 225 10.16 -2.48 15.67
C TYR A 225 9.10 -2.45 14.58
N ILE A 226 8.98 -3.52 13.81
CA ILE A 226 8.22 -3.53 12.57
C ILE A 226 7.24 -4.71 12.55
N LYS A 227 5.96 -4.38 12.43
CA LYS A 227 4.90 -5.32 12.07
C LYS A 227 4.56 -5.13 10.60
N VAL A 228 4.70 -6.18 9.80
CA VAL A 228 4.24 -6.17 8.40
C VAL A 228 2.72 -6.30 8.39
N LEU A 229 2.06 -5.47 7.59
CA LEU A 229 0.61 -5.52 7.35
C LEU A 229 0.29 -6.08 5.96
N SER A 230 1.16 -5.82 4.97
CA SER A 230 1.06 -6.37 3.62
C SER A 230 2.43 -6.46 2.97
N GLY A 231 2.60 -7.39 2.02
CA GLY A 231 3.87 -7.61 1.32
C GLY A 231 4.92 -8.36 2.14
N VAL A 232 6.18 -8.21 1.77
CA VAL A 232 7.32 -8.93 2.37
C VAL A 232 8.52 -8.01 2.52
N ILE A 233 9.11 -7.99 3.72
CA ILE A 233 10.42 -7.37 3.96
C ILE A 233 11.50 -8.42 4.12
N LYS A 234 12.74 -8.05 3.78
CA LYS A 234 13.94 -8.89 3.85
C LYS A 234 15.10 -8.10 4.46
N TRP A 235 15.97 -8.78 5.19
CA TRP A 235 17.21 -8.21 5.70
C TRP A 235 18.24 -9.31 5.93
N THR A 236 19.48 -8.93 6.22
CA THR A 236 20.56 -9.87 6.50
C THR A 236 21.24 -9.58 7.83
N SER A 237 21.64 -10.64 8.52
CA SER A 237 22.39 -10.56 9.77
C SER A 237 23.59 -11.50 9.74
N SER A 238 24.63 -11.21 10.52
CA SER A 238 25.76 -12.11 10.69
C SER A 238 25.40 -13.20 11.69
N ALA A 239 25.70 -14.45 11.36
CA ALA A 239 25.68 -15.50 12.37
C ALA A 239 26.72 -15.19 13.45
N THR A 240 26.34 -15.27 14.73
CA THR A 240 27.20 -14.91 15.88
C THR A 240 28.53 -15.68 15.97
N LYS A 241 28.78 -16.67 15.10
CA LYS A 241 29.97 -17.55 15.12
C LYS A 241 30.54 -17.94 13.75
N SER A 242 29.99 -17.44 12.63
CA SER A 242 30.53 -17.68 11.28
C SER A 242 30.40 -16.41 10.45
N SER A 243 31.31 -16.21 9.49
CA SER A 243 31.23 -15.15 8.47
C SER A 243 30.10 -15.39 7.44
N GLU A 244 29.12 -16.25 7.77
CA GLU A 244 27.99 -16.56 6.90
C GLU A 244 26.86 -15.55 7.15
N GLU A 245 26.34 -15.03 6.05
CA GLU A 245 25.22 -14.10 6.03
C GLU A 245 23.91 -14.89 6.16
N VAL A 246 23.12 -14.59 7.18
CA VAL A 246 21.80 -15.17 7.40
C VAL A 246 20.77 -14.26 6.76
N HIS A 247 20.01 -14.79 5.81
CA HIS A 247 18.91 -14.07 5.17
C HIS A 247 17.61 -14.27 5.95
N HIS A 248 16.97 -13.16 6.30
CA HIS A 248 15.69 -13.15 6.99
C HIS A 248 14.60 -12.56 6.10
N SER A 249 13.37 -12.99 6.32
CA SER A 249 12.19 -12.39 5.72
C SER A 249 11.05 -12.33 6.74
N ARG A 250 10.14 -11.38 6.54
CA ARG A 250 8.93 -11.26 7.35
C ARG A 250 7.74 -10.91 6.48
N MET A 251 6.63 -11.58 6.77
CA MET A 251 5.30 -11.33 6.22
C MET A 251 4.36 -10.85 7.33
N PHE A 252 3.11 -10.59 6.99
CA PHE A 252 2.10 -10.16 7.95
C PHE A 252 1.70 -11.23 8.98
N LEU A 253 2.14 -12.48 8.82
CA LEU A 253 1.99 -13.56 9.79
C LEU A 253 3.34 -14.26 9.99
N CYS A 254 3.69 -14.54 11.25
CA CYS A 254 4.75 -15.50 11.57
C CYS A 254 4.19 -16.93 11.65
N ALA A 255 5.03 -17.92 11.96
CA ALA A 255 4.62 -19.31 11.95
C ALA A 255 3.46 -19.59 12.94
N PRO A 256 2.51 -20.50 12.63
CA PRO A 256 1.39 -20.82 13.51
C PRO A 256 1.84 -21.22 14.91
N LYS A 257 1.12 -20.74 15.94
CA LYS A 257 1.38 -21.02 17.36
C LYS A 257 2.83 -20.74 17.79
N SER A 258 3.48 -19.77 17.16
CA SER A 258 4.84 -19.31 17.49
C SER A 258 4.85 -17.83 17.84
N VAL A 259 6.00 -17.32 18.29
CA VAL A 259 6.24 -15.89 18.52
C VAL A 259 7.47 -15.43 17.75
N ALA A 260 7.44 -14.19 17.27
CA ALA A 260 8.54 -13.56 16.57
C ALA A 260 8.79 -12.15 17.11
N SER A 261 10.05 -11.81 17.39
CA SER A 261 10.43 -10.43 17.73
C SER A 261 10.07 -9.51 16.58
N LEU A 262 9.59 -8.30 16.84
CA LEU A 262 9.36 -7.24 15.85
C LEU A 262 10.65 -6.47 15.51
N GLU A 263 11.72 -6.68 16.27
CA GLU A 263 13.01 -6.04 16.04
C GLU A 263 13.63 -6.53 14.72
N ILE A 264 14.21 -5.59 13.97
CA ILE A 264 14.98 -5.91 12.76
C ILE A 264 16.47 -5.81 13.08
N GLN A 265 17.09 -6.96 13.37
CA GLN A 265 18.53 -7.07 13.59
C GLN A 265 19.24 -7.24 12.25
N SER A 266 19.62 -6.12 11.62
CA SER A 266 20.28 -6.08 10.31
C SER A 266 21.72 -5.58 10.45
N ASN A 267 22.67 -6.25 9.77
CA ASN A 267 24.08 -5.87 9.80
C ASN A 267 24.32 -4.43 9.31
N GLU A 268 23.55 -4.01 8.32
CA GLU A 268 23.64 -2.69 7.70
C GLU A 268 22.58 -1.71 8.23
N ASN A 269 21.86 -2.09 9.29
CA ASN A 269 20.66 -1.38 9.75
C ASN A 269 19.69 -1.12 8.59
N ARG A 270 19.55 -2.07 7.67
CA ARG A 270 18.79 -1.89 6.43
C ARG A 270 17.81 -3.03 6.21
N LEU A 271 16.64 -2.70 5.70
CA LEU A 271 15.67 -3.66 5.17
C LEU A 271 15.38 -3.35 3.70
N SER A 272 14.90 -4.35 2.97
CA SER A 272 14.45 -4.22 1.59
C SER A 272 13.12 -4.93 1.34
N THR A 273 12.43 -4.55 0.27
CA THR A 273 11.19 -5.17 -0.19
C THR A 273 11.42 -6.04 -1.42
N GLY A 274 10.52 -7.01 -1.61
CA GLY A 274 10.42 -7.78 -2.85
C GLY A 274 9.70 -7.03 -3.98
N LYS A 275 9.26 -7.75 -5.01
CA LYS A 275 8.51 -7.21 -6.16
C LYS A 275 7.13 -6.65 -5.78
N GLU A 276 6.59 -7.03 -4.63
CA GLU A 276 5.27 -6.59 -4.18
C GLU A 276 5.31 -5.31 -3.33
N GLY A 277 6.49 -4.83 -2.95
CA GLY A 277 6.62 -3.79 -1.91
C GLY A 277 6.19 -4.28 -0.52
N ALA A 278 5.92 -3.36 0.41
CA ALA A 278 5.35 -3.66 1.72
C ALA A 278 4.56 -2.50 2.34
N ILE A 279 3.56 -2.82 3.17
CA ILE A 279 2.92 -1.90 4.11
C ILE A 279 3.30 -2.32 5.53
N LEU A 280 3.79 -1.38 6.32
CA LEU A 280 4.35 -1.64 7.65
C LEU A 280 3.67 -0.76 8.71
N LEU A 281 3.39 -1.34 9.86
CA LEU A 281 3.31 -0.57 11.10
C LEU A 281 4.71 -0.53 11.72
N VAL A 282 5.19 0.68 11.97
CA VAL A 282 6.47 0.91 12.62
C VAL A 282 6.23 1.46 14.02
N LEU A 283 6.82 0.80 15.01
CA LEU A 283 6.84 1.24 16.40
C LEU A 283 8.26 1.71 16.72
N LYS A 284 8.39 2.94 17.20
CA LYS A 284 9.68 3.52 17.56
C LYS A 284 9.66 3.97 19.01
N MET A 285 10.56 3.41 19.82
CA MET A 285 10.80 3.95 21.15
C MET A 285 11.74 5.16 21.06
N ASP A 286 11.52 6.14 21.93
CA ASP A 286 12.43 7.27 22.08
C ASP A 286 13.85 6.79 22.42
N GLU A 287 14.87 7.39 21.81
CA GLU A 287 16.28 7.00 22.01
C GLU A 287 16.77 7.26 23.44
N SER A 288 16.08 8.14 24.18
CA SER A 288 16.34 8.37 25.60
C SER A 288 15.85 7.24 26.51
N MET A 289 14.95 6.38 26.01
CA MET A 289 14.48 5.21 26.76
C MET A 289 15.52 4.09 26.71
N LYS A 290 15.95 3.64 27.88
CA LYS A 290 16.89 2.52 28.03
C LYS A 290 16.19 1.15 28.02
N ASP A 291 14.95 1.12 28.52
CA ASP A 291 14.18 -0.10 28.74
C ASP A 291 12.73 0.11 28.29
N VAL A 292 12.02 -0.98 28.06
CA VAL A 292 10.58 -0.96 27.75
C VAL A 292 9.83 -0.31 28.92
N PRO A 293 8.96 0.68 28.66
CA PRO A 293 8.23 1.36 29.72
C PRO A 293 7.36 0.38 30.52
N GLN A 294 7.29 0.61 31.83
CA GLN A 294 6.47 -0.17 32.76
C GLN A 294 5.39 0.75 33.34
N PHE A 295 4.15 0.26 33.38
CA PHE A 295 3.00 1.04 33.82
C PHE A 295 2.31 0.33 34.97
N ASP A 296 2.23 0.99 36.13
CA ASP A 296 1.50 0.51 37.32
C ASP A 296 0.06 1.06 37.37
N SER A 297 -0.33 1.88 36.41
CA SER A 297 -1.66 2.45 36.27
C SER A 297 -1.90 2.81 34.81
N ILE A 298 -3.11 2.52 34.32
CA ILE A 298 -3.52 2.90 32.96
C ILE A 298 -3.44 4.42 32.74
N GLY A 299 -3.62 5.23 33.79
CA GLY A 299 -3.55 6.69 33.71
C GLY A 299 -2.14 7.23 33.42
N LYS A 300 -1.10 6.40 33.57
CA LYS A 300 0.29 6.74 33.18
C LYS A 300 0.59 6.42 31.71
N VAL A 301 -0.29 5.68 31.03
CA VAL A 301 -0.15 5.41 29.61
C VAL A 301 -0.68 6.61 28.84
N THR A 302 0.24 7.50 28.44
CA THR A 302 -0.12 8.65 27.59
C THR A 302 -0.50 8.18 26.20
N ILE A 303 -1.50 8.82 25.60
CA ILE A 303 -1.86 8.59 24.20
C ILE A 303 -1.93 9.94 23.51
N GLU A 304 -1.15 10.09 22.45
CA GLU A 304 -1.02 11.35 21.71
C GLU A 304 -1.38 11.12 20.25
N ASN A 305 -2.22 11.99 19.70
CA ASN A 305 -2.46 12.03 18.26
C ASN A 305 -1.30 12.76 17.60
N THR A 306 -0.50 12.05 16.81
CA THR A 306 0.74 12.56 16.19
C THR A 306 0.57 12.84 14.70
N LEU A 307 -0.68 12.93 14.22
CA LEU A 307 -0.96 13.26 12.83
C LEU A 307 -0.34 14.64 12.47
N PRO A 308 0.37 14.72 11.35
CA PRO A 308 1.09 15.93 10.94
C PRO A 308 0.15 17.05 10.50
N GLU A 309 0.63 18.30 10.50
CA GLU A 309 -0.17 19.51 10.27
C GLU A 309 -0.95 19.54 8.94
N TYR A 310 -0.49 18.80 7.92
CA TYR A 310 -1.19 18.70 6.64
C TYR A 310 -2.46 17.82 6.70
N CYS A 311 -2.65 17.05 7.76
CA CYS A 311 -3.89 16.31 7.99
C CYS A 311 -4.99 17.25 8.49
N SER A 312 -6.24 16.93 8.15
CA SER A 312 -7.38 17.77 8.52
C SER A 312 -7.46 18.03 10.03
N ASP A 313 -7.94 19.21 10.41
CA ASP A 313 -8.18 19.57 11.80
C ASP A 313 -9.08 18.57 12.53
N GLU A 314 -10.06 18.01 11.82
CA GLU A 314 -10.97 17.02 12.39
C GLU A 314 -10.24 15.73 12.79
N THR A 315 -9.31 15.24 11.98
CA THR A 315 -8.52 14.04 12.32
C THR A 315 -7.46 14.32 13.38
N ARG A 316 -6.81 15.50 13.34
CA ARG A 316 -5.79 15.89 14.33
C ARG A 316 -6.35 16.16 15.73
N LYS A 317 -7.61 16.63 15.82
CA LYS A 317 -8.30 16.90 17.10
C LYS A 317 -8.96 15.66 17.70
N LEU A 318 -8.94 14.51 17.00
CA LEU A 318 -9.48 13.27 17.52
C LEU A 318 -8.64 12.79 18.70
N GLY A 319 -9.25 12.69 19.88
CA GLY A 319 -8.62 12.15 21.08
C GLY A 319 -8.77 10.64 21.16
N PHE A 320 -7.72 9.96 21.61
CA PHE A 320 -7.72 8.52 21.87
C PHE A 320 -7.52 8.28 23.36
N GLN A 321 -8.25 7.32 23.91
CA GLN A 321 -8.12 6.93 25.30
C GLN A 321 -8.41 5.44 25.47
N PHE A 322 -7.75 4.83 26.46
CA PHE A 322 -8.15 3.52 26.94
C PHE A 322 -9.44 3.64 27.75
N VAL A 323 -10.48 2.94 27.28
CA VAL A 323 -11.77 2.86 27.97
C VAL A 323 -11.89 1.49 28.61
N LYS A 324 -12.27 1.47 29.89
CA LYS A 324 -12.44 0.23 30.65
C LYS A 324 -13.51 -0.65 29.99
N CYS A 325 -13.23 -1.93 29.82
CA CYS A 325 -14.09 -2.85 29.05
C CYS A 325 -15.50 -2.97 29.65
N ASP A 326 -15.63 -2.78 30.97
CA ASP A 326 -16.91 -2.76 31.67
C ASP A 326 -17.79 -1.51 31.40
N LYS A 327 -17.28 -0.55 30.63
CA LYS A 327 -18.08 0.59 30.13
C LYS A 327 -18.77 0.30 28.82
N TYR A 328 -18.38 -0.77 28.12
CA TYR A 328 -19.06 -1.19 26.91
C TYR A 328 -20.19 -2.14 27.24
N GLU A 329 -21.26 -2.09 26.44
CA GLU A 329 -22.43 -2.96 26.60
C GLU A 329 -22.06 -4.45 26.55
N TRP A 330 -21.11 -4.83 25.68
CA TRP A 330 -20.61 -6.21 25.57
C TRP A 330 -19.74 -6.67 26.76
N GLY A 331 -19.27 -5.73 27.59
CA GLY A 331 -18.30 -6.01 28.65
C GLY A 331 -18.76 -5.70 30.07
N LYS A 332 -19.86 -4.96 30.24
CA LYS A 332 -20.31 -4.40 31.53
C LYS A 332 -20.47 -5.41 32.66
N ASP A 333 -20.93 -6.62 32.35
CA ASP A 333 -21.12 -7.68 33.34
C ASP A 333 -19.92 -8.63 33.39
N LYS A 334 -19.32 -8.93 32.23
CA LYS A 334 -18.22 -9.89 32.09
C LYS A 334 -16.89 -9.39 32.67
N PHE A 335 -16.62 -8.10 32.57
CA PHE A 335 -15.32 -7.51 32.93
C PHE A 335 -15.40 -6.50 34.06
N LYS A 336 -16.52 -6.49 34.80
CA LYS A 336 -16.77 -5.54 35.89
C LYS A 336 -15.64 -5.56 36.91
N GLY A 337 -15.04 -4.39 37.14
CA GLY A 337 -13.99 -4.23 38.14
C GLY A 337 -12.61 -4.79 37.74
N LEU A 338 -12.47 -5.41 36.57
CA LEU A 338 -11.18 -5.86 36.06
C LEU A 338 -10.42 -4.70 35.43
N GLU A 339 -9.11 -4.62 35.62
CA GLU A 339 -8.24 -3.66 34.94
C GLU A 339 -8.02 -4.06 33.47
N PHE A 340 -9.11 -4.13 32.69
CA PHE A 340 -9.11 -4.46 31.27
C PHE A 340 -9.65 -3.29 30.47
N TYR A 341 -8.90 -2.84 29.47
CA TYR A 341 -9.17 -1.62 28.72
C TYR A 341 -9.02 -1.85 27.22
N ASN A 342 -9.75 -1.07 26.44
CA ASN A 342 -9.73 -1.10 24.98
C ASN A 342 -9.61 0.32 24.40
N LEU A 343 -8.90 0.41 23.29
CA LEU A 343 -8.78 1.57 22.41
C LEU A 343 -9.18 1.09 20.99
N THR A 344 -10.42 1.37 20.60
CA THR A 344 -11.13 0.77 19.44
C THR A 344 -10.63 1.15 18.04
N GLY A 345 -9.60 1.97 17.92
CA GLY A 345 -9.36 2.78 16.72
C GLY A 345 -8.27 2.26 15.80
N PHE A 346 -8.41 2.63 14.51
CA PHE A 346 -7.53 2.52 13.33
C PHE A 346 -8.03 1.49 12.30
N ILE A 347 -8.72 1.96 11.26
CA ILE A 347 -9.14 1.15 10.11
C ILE A 347 -8.18 1.42 8.96
N ILE A 348 -7.68 0.38 8.31
CA ILE A 348 -6.77 0.50 7.16
C ILE A 348 -7.40 -0.24 5.97
N ASP A 349 -7.69 0.49 4.91
CA ASP A 349 -8.22 -0.05 3.66
C ASP A 349 -7.33 0.36 2.47
N PHE A 350 -7.40 -0.40 1.38
CA PHE A 350 -6.77 0.00 0.13
C PHE A 350 -7.51 1.15 -0.54
N ALA A 351 -6.75 2.13 -1.01
CA ALA A 351 -7.27 3.36 -1.62
C ALA A 351 -7.89 3.15 -3.01
N ASP A 352 -7.60 2.03 -3.68
CA ASP A 352 -8.05 1.79 -5.07
C ASP A 352 -9.44 1.17 -5.17
N ASN A 353 -9.89 0.43 -4.15
CA ASN A 353 -11.18 -0.27 -4.18
C ASN A 353 -11.89 -0.37 -2.81
N ASP A 354 -11.40 0.34 -1.79
CA ASP A 354 -11.92 0.26 -0.42
C ASP A 354 -11.90 -1.14 0.20
N GLU A 355 -11.10 -2.07 -0.36
CA GLU A 355 -10.90 -3.40 0.22
C GLU A 355 -10.21 -3.27 1.58
N HIS A 356 -10.79 -3.96 2.56
CA HIS A 356 -10.30 -3.94 3.92
C HIS A 356 -8.95 -4.64 4.04
N LEU A 357 -7.92 -3.94 4.51
CA LEU A 357 -6.63 -4.56 4.80
C LEU A 357 -6.61 -5.11 6.22
N CYS A 358 -6.79 -4.22 7.20
CA CYS A 358 -6.95 -4.63 8.59
C CYS A 358 -7.62 -3.57 9.45
N HIS A 359 -8.32 -4.03 10.47
CA HIS A 359 -8.75 -3.20 11.59
C HIS A 359 -7.75 -3.41 12.73
N MET A 360 -7.15 -2.30 13.15
CA MET A 360 -6.26 -2.25 14.28
C MET A 360 -7.01 -1.71 15.49
N GLN A 361 -6.73 -2.27 16.66
CA GLN A 361 -7.14 -1.72 17.93
C GLN A 361 -6.13 -2.09 19.01
N MET A 362 -6.14 -1.40 20.13
CA MET A 362 -5.19 -1.65 21.22
C MET A 362 -5.92 -2.02 22.50
N TRP A 363 -5.25 -2.80 23.33
CA TRP A 363 -5.81 -3.28 24.59
C TRP A 363 -4.77 -3.14 25.68
N ALA A 364 -5.25 -2.99 26.91
CA ALA A 364 -4.42 -3.03 28.09
C ALA A 364 -5.05 -3.88 29.18
N ALA A 365 -4.23 -4.68 29.85
CA ALA A 365 -4.68 -5.56 30.92
C ALA A 365 -3.72 -5.48 32.11
N GLY A 366 -4.27 -5.19 33.28
CA GLY A 366 -3.54 -5.27 34.54
C GLY A 366 -3.16 -6.70 34.90
N GLN A 367 -2.23 -6.82 35.83
CA GLN A 367 -1.65 -8.09 36.25
C GLN A 367 -2.72 -9.13 36.62
N GLY A 368 -2.59 -10.35 36.08
CA GLY A 368 -3.47 -11.49 36.35
C GLY A 368 -4.85 -11.44 35.67
N VAL A 369 -5.17 -10.39 34.92
CA VAL A 369 -6.47 -10.24 34.25
C VAL A 369 -6.64 -11.26 33.12
N ASN A 370 -7.74 -12.01 33.17
CA ASN A 370 -8.25 -12.82 32.06
C ASN A 370 -9.09 -11.92 31.14
N CYS A 371 -8.66 -11.72 29.89
CA CYS A 371 -9.31 -10.82 28.95
C CYS A 371 -10.54 -11.43 28.24
N GLY A 372 -11.00 -12.58 28.72
CA GLY A 372 -12.19 -13.27 28.26
C GLY A 372 -11.89 -14.33 27.20
N VAL A 373 -12.34 -15.55 27.46
CA VAL A 373 -12.27 -16.67 26.52
C VAL A 373 -13.30 -16.48 25.41
N ARG A 374 -12.88 -16.69 24.15
CA ARG A 374 -13.70 -16.59 22.94
C ARG A 374 -13.20 -17.51 21.82
N ASN A 375 -14.02 -17.73 20.80
CA ASN A 375 -13.67 -18.51 19.60
C ASN A 375 -14.09 -17.83 18.28
N LEU A 376 -14.53 -16.56 18.35
CA LEU A 376 -14.84 -15.70 17.20
C LEU A 376 -15.85 -16.33 16.22
N SER A 377 -16.86 -17.04 16.74
CA SER A 377 -17.88 -17.71 15.93
C SER A 377 -18.93 -16.80 15.31
N ASP A 378 -18.89 -15.51 15.65
CA ASP A 378 -19.80 -14.44 15.24
C ASP A 378 -19.12 -13.36 14.37
N THR A 379 -17.82 -13.50 14.07
CA THR A 379 -17.03 -12.51 13.31
C THR A 379 -16.15 -13.16 12.24
N ILE A 380 -15.87 -12.44 11.15
CA ILE A 380 -15.10 -12.96 10.00
C ILE A 380 -13.78 -12.17 9.86
N PHE A 381 -12.74 -12.59 10.57
CA PHE A 381 -11.39 -12.05 10.42
C PHE A 381 -10.31 -13.03 10.94
N CYS A 382 -9.08 -12.81 10.49
CA CYS A 382 -7.88 -13.44 11.02
C CYS A 382 -7.17 -12.48 11.98
N GLU A 383 -7.12 -12.79 13.28
CA GLU A 383 -6.49 -11.92 14.28
C GLU A 383 -5.11 -12.40 14.73
N VAL A 384 -4.17 -11.47 14.75
CA VAL A 384 -2.89 -11.64 15.45
C VAL A 384 -2.64 -10.44 16.35
N HIS A 385 -1.83 -10.66 17.38
CA HIS A 385 -1.49 -9.63 18.34
C HIS A 385 0.01 -9.33 18.33
N ALA A 386 0.35 -8.05 18.45
CA ALA A 386 1.69 -7.58 18.75
C ALA A 386 1.71 -6.98 20.14
N CYS A 387 2.48 -7.58 21.05
CA CYS A 387 2.70 -7.02 22.37
C CYS A 387 3.67 -5.84 22.26
N ILE A 388 3.28 -4.69 22.81
CA ILE A 388 4.16 -3.51 22.91
C ILE A 388 4.85 -3.51 24.27
N VAL A 389 4.08 -3.78 25.32
CA VAL A 389 4.56 -3.87 26.70
C VAL A 389 3.98 -5.12 27.33
N ASN A 390 4.84 -6.00 27.84
CA ASN A 390 4.45 -7.11 28.68
C ASN A 390 4.84 -6.77 30.12
N GLY A 391 3.85 -6.38 30.93
CA GLY A 391 4.10 -5.76 32.24
C GLY A 391 4.74 -6.72 33.25
N THR A 392 4.53 -8.02 33.08
CA THR A 392 5.11 -9.05 33.97
C THR A 392 6.15 -9.92 33.28
N GLY A 393 6.31 -9.77 31.96
CA GLY A 393 7.08 -10.67 31.11
C GLY A 393 6.43 -12.05 30.87
N GLN A 394 5.22 -12.28 31.40
CA GLN A 394 4.52 -13.58 31.34
C GLN A 394 3.15 -13.50 30.65
N GLY A 395 2.69 -12.31 30.28
CA GLY A 395 1.44 -12.13 29.55
C GLY A 395 1.50 -12.73 28.14
N GLY A 396 0.36 -13.12 27.59
CA GLY A 396 0.30 -13.64 26.23
C GLY A 396 -1.00 -14.33 25.89
N ILE A 397 -0.98 -15.12 24.81
CA ILE A 397 -2.15 -15.84 24.32
C ILE A 397 -2.23 -17.21 24.98
N GLN A 398 -3.42 -17.53 25.48
CA GLN A 398 -3.77 -18.86 25.94
C GLN A 398 -4.85 -19.46 25.04
N TYR A 399 -4.69 -20.71 24.63
CA TYR A 399 -5.63 -21.38 23.72
C TYR A 399 -5.81 -22.87 24.06
N LEU A 400 -6.99 -23.44 23.78
CA LEU A 400 -7.21 -24.89 23.84
C LEU A 400 -6.54 -25.59 22.66
N ARG A 401 -6.03 -26.81 22.86
CA ARG A 401 -5.22 -27.52 21.86
C ARG A 401 -5.93 -27.75 20.54
N SER A 402 -7.24 -27.96 20.59
CA SER A 402 -8.08 -28.25 19.45
C SER A 402 -9.30 -27.32 19.40
N SER A 403 -9.65 -26.90 18.19
CA SER A 403 -10.89 -26.16 17.89
C SER A 403 -12.18 -26.96 18.14
N LYS A 404 -12.06 -28.28 18.31
CA LYS A 404 -13.16 -29.19 18.64
C LYS A 404 -13.39 -29.35 20.14
N GLU A 405 -12.52 -28.79 20.97
CA GLU A 405 -12.72 -28.84 22.42
C GLU A 405 -13.81 -27.84 22.82
N GLU A 406 -14.73 -28.29 23.67
CA GLU A 406 -15.75 -27.43 24.27
C GLU A 406 -15.15 -26.62 25.42
N TYR A 407 -15.67 -25.41 25.60
CA TYR A 407 -15.34 -24.54 26.72
C TYR A 407 -16.60 -24.25 27.53
N ASP A 408 -16.51 -24.55 28.82
CA ASP A 408 -17.48 -24.13 29.81
C ASP A 408 -16.76 -23.25 30.85
N PRO A 409 -17.16 -21.98 31.02
CA PRO A 409 -16.52 -21.06 31.95
C PRO A 409 -16.60 -21.50 33.42
N LEU A 410 -17.50 -22.41 33.78
CA LEU A 410 -17.64 -22.92 35.15
C LEU A 410 -16.77 -24.15 35.43
N THR A 411 -16.45 -24.94 34.41
CA THR A 411 -15.84 -26.27 34.60
C THR A 411 -14.51 -26.46 33.89
N THR A 412 -14.16 -25.61 32.93
CA THR A 412 -12.89 -25.72 32.19
C THR A 412 -11.77 -25.02 32.97
N PRO A 413 -10.81 -25.76 33.56
CA PRO A 413 -9.72 -25.16 34.31
C PRO A 413 -8.70 -24.49 33.40
N ASP A 414 -8.02 -23.44 33.90
CA ASP A 414 -6.95 -22.74 33.16
C ASP A 414 -5.80 -23.68 32.74
N SER A 415 -5.58 -24.79 33.45
CA SER A 415 -4.56 -25.79 33.11
C SER A 415 -4.80 -26.54 31.80
N LYS A 416 -6.01 -26.42 31.22
CA LYS A 416 -6.34 -26.95 29.88
C LYS A 416 -5.76 -26.10 28.75
N PHE A 417 -5.50 -24.81 29.00
CA PHE A 417 -4.99 -23.92 27.99
C PHE A 417 -3.48 -24.08 27.82
N GLU A 418 -3.03 -24.15 26.58
CA GLU A 418 -1.63 -23.94 26.26
C GLU A 418 -1.29 -22.47 26.41
N ASN A 419 -0.12 -22.17 26.99
CA ASN A 419 0.34 -20.81 27.20
C ASN A 419 1.39 -20.43 26.17
N LEU A 420 1.15 -19.35 25.45
CA LEU A 420 2.08 -18.73 24.50
C LEU A 420 2.40 -17.30 24.97
N PRO A 421 3.41 -17.14 25.85
CA PRO A 421 3.86 -15.82 26.28
C PRO A 421 4.30 -14.98 25.07
N VAL A 422 3.89 -13.72 25.02
CA VAL A 422 4.25 -12.79 23.94
C VAL A 422 5.03 -11.63 24.55
N PRO A 423 6.37 -11.66 24.54
CA PRO A 423 7.20 -10.61 25.15
C PRO A 423 6.96 -9.24 24.52
N SER A 424 7.39 -8.18 25.22
CA SER A 424 7.36 -6.82 24.67
C SER A 424 8.07 -6.75 23.32
N PHE A 425 7.42 -6.13 22.34
CA PHE A 425 7.82 -6.05 20.94
C PHE A 425 7.91 -7.40 20.22
N TYR A 426 7.05 -8.35 20.56
CA TYR A 426 6.87 -9.60 19.80
C TYR A 426 5.44 -9.67 19.25
N GLU A 427 5.28 -10.34 18.11
CA GLU A 427 3.99 -10.80 17.61
C GLU A 427 3.86 -12.32 17.79
N HIS A 428 2.63 -12.80 17.92
CA HIS A 428 2.35 -14.23 17.80
C HIS A 428 1.78 -14.58 16.42
N GLY A 429 1.97 -15.82 16.01
CA GLY A 429 1.42 -16.34 14.76
C GLY A 429 -0.02 -16.84 14.91
N PRO A 430 -0.62 -17.32 13.82
CA PRO A 430 -1.98 -17.84 13.82
C PRO A 430 -2.26 -18.85 14.92
N ILE A 431 -3.38 -18.69 15.59
CA ILE A 431 -3.95 -19.68 16.52
C ILE A 431 -5.20 -20.36 15.96
N TRP A 432 -5.78 -19.82 14.88
CA TRP A 432 -6.88 -20.45 14.16
C TRP A 432 -6.43 -21.71 13.42
N ASP A 433 -7.40 -22.52 13.05
CA ASP A 433 -7.15 -23.75 12.32
C ASP A 433 -6.72 -23.45 10.89
N ILE A 434 -5.65 -24.14 10.50
CA ILE A 434 -5.04 -24.05 9.18
C ILE A 434 -4.98 -25.47 8.61
N ASP A 435 -5.41 -25.63 7.36
CA ASP A 435 -5.40 -26.92 6.69
C ASP A 435 -3.99 -27.34 6.22
N ALA A 436 -3.90 -28.55 5.66
CA ALA A 436 -2.63 -29.08 5.15
C ALA A 436 -2.06 -28.29 3.96
N GLN A 437 -2.86 -27.43 3.33
CA GLN A 437 -2.48 -26.53 2.25
C GLN A 437 -2.15 -25.12 2.75
N LYS A 438 -2.01 -24.94 4.06
CA LYS A 438 -1.74 -23.65 4.72
C LYS A 438 -2.84 -22.60 4.49
N LYS A 439 -4.09 -23.02 4.33
CA LYS A 439 -5.23 -22.12 4.21
C LYS A 439 -6.04 -22.08 5.51
N THR A 440 -6.63 -20.92 5.76
CA THR A 440 -7.57 -20.71 6.86
C THR A 440 -8.77 -21.66 6.73
N VAL A 441 -9.13 -22.33 7.83
CA VAL A 441 -10.32 -23.18 7.90
C VAL A 441 -11.53 -22.33 8.32
N PHE A 442 -12.64 -22.52 7.61
CA PHE A 442 -13.89 -21.80 7.85
C PHE A 442 -14.99 -22.72 8.37
N ARG A 443 -15.87 -22.18 9.23
CA ARG A 443 -17.14 -22.80 9.63
C ARG A 443 -18.14 -22.70 8.48
N GLU A 444 -19.23 -23.45 8.58
CA GLU A 444 -20.33 -23.40 7.61
C GLU A 444 -20.96 -22.00 7.50
N ASN A 445 -20.93 -21.20 8.57
CA ASN A 445 -21.42 -19.82 8.57
C ASN A 445 -20.42 -18.79 8.01
N GLY A 446 -19.27 -19.24 7.48
CA GLY A 446 -18.25 -18.38 6.89
C GLY A 446 -17.27 -17.74 7.88
N THR A 447 -17.40 -17.99 9.19
CA THR A 447 -16.43 -17.50 10.19
C THR A 447 -15.19 -18.37 10.26
N VAL A 448 -14.06 -17.80 10.66
CA VAL A 448 -12.79 -18.52 10.81
C VAL A 448 -12.83 -19.45 12.03
N VAL A 449 -12.37 -20.68 11.89
CA VAL A 449 -12.34 -21.66 12.99
C VAL A 449 -11.20 -21.36 13.95
N TYR A 450 -11.53 -20.90 15.16
CA TYR A 450 -10.56 -20.76 16.26
C TYR A 450 -10.82 -21.81 17.35
N PRO A 451 -9.76 -22.30 18.01
CA PRO A 451 -9.91 -22.83 19.36
C PRO A 451 -10.35 -21.72 20.33
N TRP A 452 -10.95 -22.13 21.45
CA TRP A 452 -11.20 -21.20 22.53
C TRP A 452 -9.88 -20.62 23.03
N HIS A 453 -9.78 -19.29 23.03
CA HIS A 453 -8.56 -18.57 23.36
C HIS A 453 -8.85 -17.26 24.09
N LYS A 454 -7.81 -16.72 24.73
CA LYS A 454 -7.83 -15.44 25.44
C LYS A 454 -6.43 -14.82 25.45
N TRP A 455 -6.36 -13.51 25.65
CA TRP A 455 -5.17 -12.92 26.28
C TRP A 455 -5.26 -13.13 27.78
N GLN A 456 -4.20 -13.66 28.38
CA GLN A 456 -4.06 -13.78 29.82
C GLN A 456 -2.89 -12.90 30.25
N SER A 457 -3.17 -11.89 31.08
CA SER A 457 -2.08 -11.13 31.67
C SER A 457 -1.35 -11.98 32.70
N GLY A 458 -0.02 -11.89 32.69
CA GLY A 458 0.83 -12.63 33.60
C GLY A 458 0.67 -12.15 35.05
N ASN A 459 1.18 -12.94 35.99
CA ASN A 459 1.13 -12.62 37.42
C ASN A 459 2.46 -12.98 38.08
N ASN A 460 3.24 -11.98 38.47
CA ASN A 460 4.54 -12.14 39.13
C ASN A 460 4.44 -12.13 40.67
N GLY A 461 3.24 -12.12 41.25
CA GLY A 461 3.02 -12.08 42.71
C GLY A 461 3.24 -10.72 43.39
N SER A 462 3.65 -9.69 42.64
CA SER A 462 3.75 -8.31 43.13
C SER A 462 2.38 -7.74 43.49
N SER A 463 2.33 -6.88 44.51
CA SER A 463 1.15 -6.05 44.82
C SER A 463 1.07 -4.78 43.98
N ILE A 464 2.17 -4.39 43.35
CA ILE A 464 2.23 -3.26 42.41
C ILE A 464 1.70 -3.76 41.07
N GLN A 465 0.70 -3.07 40.53
CA GLN A 465 0.16 -3.37 39.21
C GLN A 465 1.24 -3.29 38.14
N SER A 466 1.06 -4.07 37.09
CA SER A 466 1.81 -3.93 35.85
C SER A 466 0.91 -4.26 34.68
N PHE A 467 0.87 -3.38 33.69
CA PHE A 467 -0.03 -3.50 32.54
C PHE A 467 0.66 -4.14 31.35
N ASP A 468 0.01 -5.16 30.78
CA ASP A 468 0.25 -5.54 29.38
C ASP A 468 -0.43 -4.54 28.47
N ILE A 469 0.21 -4.19 27.36
CA ILE A 469 -0.32 -3.35 26.28
C ILE A 469 -0.01 -4.03 24.95
N TRP A 470 -1.03 -4.30 24.15
CA TRP A 470 -0.87 -4.95 22.86
C TRP A 470 -1.79 -4.37 21.79
N ILE A 471 -1.43 -4.60 20.54
CA ILE A 471 -2.22 -4.25 19.35
C ILE A 471 -2.84 -5.54 18.82
N THR A 472 -4.14 -5.53 18.52
CA THR A 472 -4.83 -6.54 17.72
C THR A 472 -4.86 -6.07 16.26
N PHE A 473 -4.52 -6.95 15.34
CA PHE A 473 -4.68 -6.75 13.90
C PHE A 473 -5.71 -7.75 13.39
N GLU A 474 -6.87 -7.27 12.96
CA GLU A 474 -7.96 -8.06 12.38
C GLU A 474 -7.87 -7.96 10.86
N PHE A 475 -7.20 -8.93 10.24
CA PHE A 475 -7.07 -9.02 8.78
C PHE A 475 -8.31 -9.64 8.15
N ASP A 476 -8.59 -9.28 6.90
CA ASP A 476 -9.60 -10.00 6.10
C ASP A 476 -9.25 -11.49 6.06
N ALA A 477 -10.22 -12.34 6.39
CA ALA A 477 -10.04 -13.78 6.47
C ALA A 477 -9.67 -14.43 5.13
N GLN A 478 -9.96 -13.76 4.01
CA GLN A 478 -9.63 -14.20 2.64
C GLN A 478 -8.20 -13.87 2.22
N LEU A 479 -7.47 -13.04 2.99
CA LEU A 479 -6.03 -12.80 2.80
C LEU A 479 -5.24 -14.04 3.26
N SER A 480 -5.48 -15.19 2.63
CA SER A 480 -5.15 -16.53 3.13
C SER A 480 -3.95 -17.15 2.42
N ALA A 481 -2.83 -16.44 2.36
CA ALA A 481 -1.55 -17.05 2.00
C ALA A 481 -0.59 -16.94 3.19
N LEU A 482 -0.59 -17.97 4.03
CA LEU A 482 0.48 -18.19 4.98
C LEU A 482 1.77 -18.56 4.22
N PRO A 483 2.96 -18.06 4.62
CA PRO A 483 4.23 -18.43 4.01
C PRO A 483 4.47 -19.94 4.01
#